data_AF-A0A523C134-F1
#
_entry.id   AF-A0A523C134-F1
#
_cell.length_a   1.000
_cell.length_b   1.000
_cell.length_c   1.000
_cell.angle_alpha   90.00
_cell.angle_beta   90.00
_cell.angle_gamma   90.00
#
_symmetry.space_group_name_H-M   'P 1'
#
loop_
_entity.id
_entity.type
_entity.pdbx_description
1 polymer ?
#
loop_
_entity_poly.entity_id
_entity_poly.type
_entity_poly.pdbx_seq_one_letter_code
_entity_poly.pdbx_strand_id
1 'polypeptide(L)'
;MRHLAERLGEDEDLWGWAGLLHDLDFEETKDQPHRHGLMTAQVLEQLGVNPQIVRAIKAHNAEALGLARETSLDCALTCAETVTGLISATALVQPDKKLAGVQVNSLRKKMKDKAFARNVNRELILLCENLGLEQDEFLALSLLAMKEIAGHVGL
;
A
#
# COMPACT_ATOMS: atom_id res chain seq x y z
N MET A 1 -3.94 -2.83 5.31
CA MET A 1 -3.98 -1.77 6.35
C MET A 1 -4.33 -2.28 7.74
N ARG A 2 -5.46 -2.97 7.97
CA ARG A 2 -5.87 -3.45 9.33
C ARG A 2 -4.77 -4.19 10.12
N HIS A 3 -4.10 -5.17 9.51
CA HIS A 3 -2.97 -5.87 10.17
C HIS A 3 -1.80 -4.97 10.57
N LEU A 4 -1.50 -3.93 9.78
CA LEU A 4 -0.48 -2.95 10.15
C LEU A 4 -0.93 -2.12 11.35
N ALA A 5 -2.20 -1.72 11.38
CA ALA A 5 -2.75 -0.98 12.51
C ALA A 5 -2.70 -1.82 13.79
N GLU A 6 -3.15 -3.09 13.74
CA GLU A 6 -3.06 -4.02 14.87
C GLU A 6 -1.60 -4.16 15.35
N ARG A 7 -0.66 -4.39 14.43
CA ARG A 7 0.77 -4.53 14.75
C ARG A 7 1.36 -3.26 15.39
N LEU A 8 0.86 -2.09 15.04
CA LEU A 8 1.35 -0.79 15.53
C LEU A 8 0.55 -0.25 16.73
N GLY A 9 -0.53 -0.94 17.15
CA GLY A 9 -1.40 -0.49 18.24
C GLY A 9 -2.29 0.70 17.85
N GLU A 10 -2.63 0.81 16.57
CA GLU A 10 -3.41 1.89 15.97
C GLU A 10 -4.86 1.46 15.70
N ASP A 11 -5.72 2.41 15.35
CA ASP A 11 -7.13 2.14 15.03
C ASP A 11 -7.27 1.38 13.69
N GLU A 12 -7.65 0.10 13.78
CA GLU A 12 -7.82 -0.79 12.64
C GLU A 12 -8.89 -0.30 11.66
N ASP A 13 -10.00 0.25 12.14
CA ASP A 13 -11.08 0.71 11.26
C ASP A 13 -10.63 1.95 10.50
N LEU A 14 -10.01 2.92 11.17
CA LEU A 14 -9.47 4.12 10.55
C LEU A 14 -8.46 3.79 9.44
N TRP A 15 -7.50 2.92 9.74
CA TRP A 15 -6.50 2.50 8.77
C TRP A 15 -7.10 1.64 7.65
N GLY A 16 -8.06 0.78 7.99
CA GLY A 16 -8.85 0.00 7.04
C GLY A 16 -9.57 0.87 6.03
N TRP A 17 -10.25 1.93 6.50
CA TRP A 17 -10.92 2.90 5.64
C TRP A 17 -9.95 3.66 4.74
N ALA A 18 -8.80 4.09 5.26
CA ALA A 18 -7.77 4.72 4.43
C ALA A 18 -7.31 3.81 3.28
N GLY A 19 -7.01 2.54 3.58
CA GLY A 19 -6.64 1.57 2.55
C GLY A 19 -7.75 1.27 1.54
N LEU A 20 -9.00 1.20 1.98
CA LEU A 20 -10.13 0.90 1.09
C LEU A 20 -10.45 2.06 0.14
N LEU A 21 -10.29 3.31 0.61
CA LEU A 21 -10.78 4.49 -0.09
C LEU A 21 -9.72 5.22 -0.93
N HIS A 22 -8.42 4.91 -0.77
CA HIS A 22 -7.35 5.76 -1.33
C HIS A 22 -7.41 5.98 -2.85
N ASP A 23 -7.76 4.94 -3.61
CA ASP A 23 -7.66 4.93 -5.07
C ASP A 23 -8.99 5.14 -5.80
N LEU A 24 -10.01 5.72 -5.15
CA LEU A 24 -11.33 5.93 -5.79
C LEU A 24 -11.27 6.75 -7.08
N ASP A 25 -10.26 7.61 -7.26
CA ASP A 25 -10.07 8.44 -8.45
C ASP A 25 -9.13 7.82 -9.50
N PHE A 26 -8.56 6.64 -9.27
CA PHE A 26 -7.50 6.06 -10.10
C PHE A 26 -7.87 5.96 -11.59
N GLU A 27 -9.07 5.47 -11.92
CA GLU A 27 -9.49 5.32 -13.33
C GLU A 27 -9.54 6.65 -14.09
N GLU A 28 -9.90 7.74 -13.42
CA GLU A 28 -9.98 9.09 -13.99
C GLU A 28 -8.60 9.78 -14.01
N THR A 29 -7.70 9.41 -13.10
CA THR A 29 -6.41 10.07 -12.89
C THR A 29 -5.20 9.26 -13.35
N LYS A 30 -5.36 8.04 -13.89
CA LYS A 30 -4.24 7.18 -14.32
C LYS A 30 -3.27 7.84 -15.30
N ASP A 31 -3.77 8.71 -16.17
CA ASP A 31 -2.99 9.48 -17.13
C ASP A 31 -2.61 10.89 -16.62
N GLN A 32 -3.01 11.24 -15.39
CA GLN A 32 -2.77 12.53 -14.74
C GLN A 32 -2.30 12.33 -13.28
N PRO A 33 -1.09 11.79 -13.02
CA PRO A 33 -0.63 11.48 -11.67
C PRO A 33 -0.65 12.67 -10.70
N HIS A 34 -0.45 13.90 -11.19
CA HIS A 34 -0.53 15.13 -10.38
C HIS A 34 -1.94 15.47 -9.86
N ARG A 35 -2.96 14.67 -10.20
CA ARG A 35 -4.34 14.78 -9.71
C ARG A 35 -4.77 13.62 -8.83
N HIS A 36 -4.06 12.50 -8.91
CA HIS A 36 -4.42 11.27 -8.20
C HIS A 36 -4.34 11.47 -6.67
N GLY A 37 -5.36 11.00 -5.97
CA GLY A 37 -5.57 11.23 -4.54
C GLY A 37 -6.29 12.55 -4.22
N LEU A 38 -6.17 13.60 -5.06
CA LEU A 38 -6.82 14.89 -4.82
C LEU A 38 -8.34 14.83 -5.03
N MET A 39 -8.80 14.10 -6.05
CA MET A 39 -10.23 14.01 -6.34
C MET A 39 -10.93 13.14 -5.30
N THR A 40 -10.31 12.01 -4.94
CA THR A 40 -10.75 11.19 -3.80
C THR A 40 -10.83 12.04 -2.53
N ALA A 41 -9.77 12.78 -2.19
CA ALA A 41 -9.73 13.62 -1.00
C ALA A 41 -10.85 14.66 -0.99
N GLN A 42 -11.10 15.35 -2.11
CA GLN A 42 -12.16 16.36 -2.22
C GLN A 42 -13.55 15.77 -1.91
N VAL A 43 -13.87 14.60 -2.47
CA VAL A 43 -15.17 13.93 -2.22
C VAL A 43 -15.29 13.52 -0.75
N LEU A 44 -14.25 12.94 -0.17
CA LEU A 44 -14.25 12.47 1.21
C LEU A 44 -14.34 13.65 2.21
N GLU A 45 -13.69 14.78 1.93
CA GLU A 45 -13.82 16.01 2.72
C GLU A 45 -15.26 16.52 2.74
N GLN A 46 -15.95 16.51 1.59
CA GLN A 46 -17.36 16.93 1.50
C GLN A 46 -18.31 16.00 2.26
N LEU A 47 -17.97 14.71 2.34
CA LEU A 47 -18.73 13.71 3.10
C LEU A 47 -18.41 13.73 4.61
N GLY A 48 -17.48 14.57 5.06
CA GLY A 48 -17.09 14.67 6.47
C GLY A 48 -16.28 13.47 6.97
N VAL A 49 -15.57 12.78 6.07
CA VAL A 49 -14.67 11.67 6.45
C VAL A 49 -13.50 12.19 7.27
N ASN A 50 -12.97 11.35 8.17
CA ASN A 50 -11.89 11.71 9.08
C ASN A 50 -10.70 12.37 8.32
N PRO A 51 -10.25 13.57 8.73
CA PRO A 51 -9.15 14.28 8.07
C PRO A 51 -7.83 13.51 8.01
N GLN A 52 -7.57 12.60 8.94
CA GLN A 52 -6.37 11.74 8.91
C GLN A 52 -6.38 10.80 7.70
N ILE A 53 -7.55 10.23 7.38
CA ILE A 53 -7.72 9.38 6.19
C ILE A 53 -7.47 10.20 4.93
N VAL A 54 -8.17 11.34 4.82
CA VAL A 54 -8.05 12.25 3.67
C VAL A 54 -6.60 12.70 3.45
N ARG A 55 -5.89 13.04 4.52
CA ARG A 55 -4.47 13.41 4.47
C ARG A 55 -3.62 12.27 3.92
N ALA A 56 -3.77 11.06 4.46
CA ALA A 56 -3.00 9.91 4.02
C ALA A 56 -3.23 9.59 2.53
N ILE A 57 -4.47 9.73 2.05
CA ILE A 57 -4.85 9.57 0.63
C ILE A 57 -4.20 10.63 -0.27
N LYS A 58 -3.90 11.83 0.23
CA LYS A 58 -3.09 12.78 -0.55
C LYS A 58 -1.61 12.39 -0.49
N ALA A 59 -1.16 11.91 0.68
CA ALA A 59 0.24 11.60 0.92
C ALA A 59 0.72 10.29 0.27
N HIS A 60 -0.16 9.36 -0.13
CA HIS A 60 0.30 8.15 -0.84
C HIS A 60 0.94 8.49 -2.18
N ASN A 61 0.44 9.54 -2.84
CA ASN A 61 0.96 10.09 -4.09
C ASN A 61 1.81 11.36 -3.89
N ALA A 62 2.54 11.45 -2.77
CA ALA A 62 3.23 12.67 -2.35
C ALA A 62 4.21 13.23 -3.41
N GLU A 63 4.93 12.37 -4.13
CA GLU A 63 5.90 12.79 -5.15
C GLU A 63 5.25 13.59 -6.28
N ALA A 64 4.09 13.15 -6.76
CA ALA A 64 3.38 13.80 -7.85
C ALA A 64 2.68 15.10 -7.41
N LEU A 65 2.39 15.22 -6.12
CA LEU A 65 1.70 16.36 -5.52
C LEU A 65 2.64 17.37 -4.84
N GLY A 66 3.94 17.05 -4.74
CA GLY A 66 4.90 17.87 -4.01
C GLY A 66 4.62 17.93 -2.51
N LEU A 67 4.07 16.86 -1.93
CA LEU A 67 3.75 16.76 -0.51
C LEU A 67 4.85 16.01 0.26
N ALA A 68 4.79 16.09 1.59
CA ALA A 68 5.58 15.27 2.49
C ALA A 68 4.68 14.29 3.25
N ARG A 69 5.22 13.11 3.55
CA ARG A 69 4.60 12.14 4.46
C ARG A 69 5.06 12.50 5.88
N GLU A 70 4.14 12.84 6.78
CA GLU A 70 4.49 13.30 8.13
C GLU A 70 3.94 12.41 9.23
N THR A 71 2.94 11.57 8.93
CA THR A 71 2.30 10.68 9.91
C THR A 71 2.64 9.21 9.67
N SER A 72 2.45 8.38 10.70
CA SER A 72 2.52 6.93 10.57
C SER A 72 1.54 6.41 9.53
N LEU A 73 0.33 6.96 9.46
CA LEU A 73 -0.66 6.55 8.46
C LEU A 73 -0.24 6.93 7.03
N ASP A 74 0.35 8.12 6.82
CA ASP A 74 0.87 8.55 5.52
C ASP A 74 1.91 7.53 5.01
N CYS A 75 2.87 7.16 5.87
CA CYS A 75 3.91 6.19 5.54
C CYS A 75 3.33 4.78 5.33
N ALA A 76 2.44 4.34 6.23
CA ALA A 76 1.85 3.01 6.19
C ALA A 76 0.99 2.77 4.95
N LEU A 77 0.15 3.74 4.57
CA LEU A 77 -0.67 3.62 3.37
C LEU A 77 0.21 3.50 2.12
N THR A 78 1.21 4.37 2.00
CA THR A 78 2.15 4.38 0.87
C THR A 78 2.90 3.06 0.74
N CYS A 79 3.51 2.57 1.82
CA CYS A 79 4.29 1.33 1.74
C CYS A 79 3.40 0.11 1.52
N ALA A 80 2.20 0.08 2.13
CA ALA A 80 1.23 -1.00 1.97
C ALA A 80 0.66 -1.08 0.54
N GLU A 81 0.29 0.05 -0.05
CA GLU A 81 -0.11 0.14 -1.46
C GLU A 81 1.04 -0.40 -2.34
N THR A 82 2.24 0.15 -2.18
CA THR A 82 3.36 -0.18 -3.07
C THR A 82 3.78 -1.65 -2.97
N VAL A 83 3.79 -2.24 -1.76
CA VAL A 83 4.18 -3.65 -1.57
C VAL A 83 3.15 -4.62 -2.15
N THR A 84 1.87 -4.24 -2.22
CA THR A 84 0.84 -5.09 -2.85
C THR A 84 1.15 -5.35 -4.32
N GLY A 85 1.70 -4.36 -5.04
CA GLY A 85 2.18 -4.51 -6.41
C GLY A 85 3.32 -5.52 -6.53
N LEU A 86 4.28 -5.49 -5.60
CA LEU A 86 5.39 -6.46 -5.56
C LEU A 86 4.88 -7.89 -5.30
N ILE A 87 3.99 -8.04 -4.32
CA ILE A 87 3.43 -9.33 -3.91
C ILE A 87 2.58 -9.92 -5.05
N SER A 88 1.72 -9.10 -5.65
CA SER A 88 0.87 -9.50 -6.78
C SER A 88 1.71 -9.93 -7.99
N ALA A 89 2.73 -9.14 -8.36
CA ALA A 89 3.65 -9.54 -9.42
C ALA A 89 4.38 -10.85 -9.09
N THR A 90 4.73 -11.07 -7.82
CA THR A 90 5.39 -12.31 -7.37
C THR A 90 4.44 -13.52 -7.43
N ALA A 91 3.15 -13.32 -7.15
CA ALA A 91 2.12 -14.35 -7.32
C ALA A 91 1.94 -14.72 -8.79
N LEU A 92 1.86 -13.74 -9.69
CA LEU A 92 1.61 -13.94 -11.13
C LEU A 92 2.69 -14.76 -11.86
N VAL A 93 3.90 -14.85 -11.31
CA VAL A 93 5.00 -15.66 -11.85
C VAL A 93 5.11 -17.04 -11.19
N GLN A 94 4.28 -17.37 -10.22
CA GLN A 94 4.20 -18.73 -9.68
C GLN A 94 3.58 -19.69 -10.71
N PRO A 95 3.91 -20.99 -10.68
CA PRO A 95 3.32 -21.98 -11.59
C PRO A 95 1.79 -22.00 -11.56
N ASP A 96 1.20 -21.83 -10.37
CA ASP A 96 -0.26 -21.79 -10.15
C ASP A 96 -0.84 -20.37 -10.23
N LYS A 97 0.01 -19.35 -10.36
CA LYS A 97 -0.31 -17.91 -10.32
C LYS A 97 -1.02 -17.46 -9.05
N LYS A 98 -0.82 -18.16 -7.93
CA LYS A 98 -1.53 -17.89 -6.67
C LYS A 98 -0.65 -17.30 -5.59
N LEU A 99 -1.26 -16.53 -4.68
CA LEU A 99 -0.63 -16.04 -3.46
C LEU A 99 -0.17 -17.18 -2.54
N ALA A 100 -0.87 -18.32 -2.55
CA ALA A 100 -0.57 -19.47 -1.68
C ALA A 100 0.89 -19.92 -1.78
N GLY A 101 1.45 -19.96 -3.00
CA GLY A 101 2.83 -20.34 -3.27
C GLY A 101 3.88 -19.28 -2.94
N VAL A 102 3.47 -18.02 -2.73
CA VAL A 102 4.40 -16.92 -2.42
C VAL A 102 4.94 -17.06 -1.00
N GLN A 103 6.26 -16.86 -0.86
CA GLN A 103 7.00 -16.94 0.40
C GLN A 103 7.79 -15.64 0.63
N VAL A 104 8.02 -15.27 1.90
CA VAL A 104 8.77 -14.06 2.26
C VAL A 104 10.17 -14.03 1.65
N ASN A 105 10.86 -15.18 1.62
CA ASN A 105 12.16 -15.31 0.98
C ASN A 105 12.15 -14.95 -0.52
N SER A 106 11.05 -15.23 -1.23
CA SER A 106 10.89 -14.84 -2.63
C SER A 106 10.74 -13.32 -2.74
N LEU A 107 9.93 -12.70 -1.88
CA LEU A 107 9.75 -11.24 -1.82
C LEU A 107 11.07 -10.53 -1.49
N ARG A 108 11.86 -11.05 -0.54
CA ARG A 108 13.19 -10.51 -0.20
C ARG A 108 14.13 -10.50 -1.41
N LYS A 109 14.10 -11.56 -2.23
CA LYS A 109 14.87 -11.60 -3.49
C LYS A 109 14.33 -10.58 -4.50
N LYS A 110 13.00 -10.43 -4.61
CA LYS A 110 12.35 -9.47 -5.53
C LYS A 110 12.53 -7.99 -5.14
N MET A 111 12.71 -7.69 -3.86
CA MET A 111 13.14 -6.37 -3.40
C MET A 111 14.51 -5.97 -3.97
N LYS A 112 15.44 -6.94 -4.12
CA LYS A 112 16.79 -6.72 -4.67
C LYS A 112 16.82 -6.71 -6.21
N ASP A 113 15.87 -7.39 -6.84
CA ASP A 113 15.74 -7.46 -8.29
C ASP A 113 14.97 -6.25 -8.83
N LYS A 114 15.71 -5.21 -9.22
CA LYS A 114 15.14 -3.96 -9.78
C LYS A 114 14.51 -4.15 -11.17
N ALA A 115 14.84 -5.22 -11.89
CA ALA A 115 14.27 -5.50 -13.21
C ALA A 115 12.90 -6.18 -13.11
N PHE A 116 12.63 -6.88 -12.01
CA PHE A 116 11.32 -7.45 -11.72
C PHE A 116 10.33 -6.36 -11.29
N ALA A 117 9.09 -6.37 -11.78
CA ALA A 117 8.06 -5.39 -11.41
C ALA A 117 8.60 -3.93 -11.42
N ARG A 118 9.16 -3.50 -12.56
CA ARG A 118 9.91 -2.22 -12.68
C ARG A 118 9.17 -0.98 -12.20
N ASN A 119 7.85 -1.00 -12.26
CA ASN A 119 7.00 0.13 -11.85
C ASN A 119 6.82 0.23 -10.32
N VAL A 120 7.21 -0.80 -9.56
CA VAL A 120 7.08 -0.78 -8.10
C VAL A 120 8.29 -0.06 -7.49
N ASN A 121 8.04 1.01 -6.74
CA ASN A 121 9.10 1.77 -6.08
C ASN A 121 9.52 1.11 -4.76
N ARG A 122 10.73 0.54 -4.70
CA ARG A 122 11.22 -0.13 -3.48
C ARG A 122 11.51 0.83 -2.33
N GLU A 123 11.84 2.08 -2.62
CA GLU A 123 12.10 3.09 -1.60
C GLU A 123 10.81 3.41 -0.83
N LEU A 124 9.66 3.42 -1.51
CA LEU A 124 8.35 3.58 -0.86
C LEU A 124 7.98 2.39 0.01
N ILE A 125 8.35 1.16 -0.38
CA ILE A 125 8.18 -0.03 0.47
C ILE A 125 8.99 0.12 1.77
N LEU A 126 10.22 0.66 1.68
CA LEU A 126 11.10 0.86 2.84
C LEU A 126 10.65 1.97 3.80
N LEU A 127 9.61 2.75 3.45
CA LEU A 127 8.98 3.66 4.42
C LEU A 127 8.41 2.92 5.65
N CYS A 128 8.29 1.58 5.60
CA CYS A 128 7.99 0.77 6.77
C CYS A 128 9.00 0.95 7.92
N GLU A 129 10.26 1.33 7.63
CA GLU A 129 11.28 1.59 8.65
C GLU A 129 10.91 2.81 9.52
N ASN A 130 10.22 3.81 8.97
CA ASN A 130 9.70 4.96 9.72
C ASN A 130 8.59 4.56 10.71
N LEU A 131 8.00 3.37 10.52
CA LEU A 131 7.00 2.78 11.42
C LEU A 131 7.65 1.87 12.48
N GLY A 132 8.98 1.78 12.50
CA GLY A 132 9.71 0.86 13.37
C GLY A 132 9.63 -0.60 12.94
N LEU A 133 9.31 -0.88 11.67
CA LEU A 133 9.23 -2.23 11.12
C LEU A 133 10.46 -2.52 10.25
N GLU A 134 11.10 -3.66 10.49
CA GLU A 134 12.12 -4.16 9.57
C GLU A 134 11.48 -4.61 8.25
N GLN A 135 12.22 -4.50 7.14
CA GLN A 135 11.73 -4.90 5.81
C GLN A 135 11.16 -6.32 5.79
N ASP A 136 11.83 -7.28 6.44
CA ASP A 136 11.38 -8.68 6.45
C ASP A 136 10.09 -8.88 7.25
N GLU A 137 9.94 -8.17 8.37
CA GLU A 137 8.71 -8.16 9.17
C GLU A 137 7.55 -7.58 8.34
N PHE A 138 7.78 -6.43 7.71
CA PHE A 138 6.77 -5.77 6.88
C PHE A 138 6.32 -6.63 5.70
N LEU A 139 7.26 -7.29 5.01
CA LEU A 139 6.94 -8.22 3.92
C LEU A 139 6.14 -9.43 4.40
N ALA A 140 6.48 -9.99 5.56
CA ALA A 140 5.76 -11.11 6.15
C ALA A 140 4.33 -10.73 6.53
N LEU A 141 4.16 -9.60 7.20
CA LEU A 141 2.84 -9.08 7.60
C LEU A 141 1.96 -8.79 6.39
N SER A 142 2.52 -8.13 5.37
CA SER A 142 1.79 -7.78 4.14
C SER A 142 1.36 -9.03 3.36
N LEU A 143 2.24 -10.02 3.26
CA LEU A 143 1.93 -11.28 2.60
C LEU A 143 0.84 -12.07 3.34
N LEU A 144 0.89 -12.11 4.67
CA LEU A 144 -0.14 -12.75 5.49
C LEU A 144 -1.51 -12.07 5.25
N ALA A 145 -1.56 -10.75 5.39
CA ALA A 145 -2.78 -9.98 5.20
C ALA A 145 -3.40 -10.20 3.80
N MET A 146 -2.58 -10.24 2.74
CA MET A 146 -3.06 -10.52 1.39
C MET A 146 -3.53 -11.97 1.22
N LYS A 147 -2.90 -12.94 1.86
CA LYS A 147 -3.30 -14.36 1.79
C LYS A 147 -4.67 -14.61 2.42
N GLU A 148 -4.99 -13.93 3.51
CA GLU A 148 -6.29 -14.08 4.18
C GLU A 148 -7.47 -13.62 3.31
N ILE A 149 -7.23 -12.65 2.43
CA ILE A 149 -8.24 -12.13 1.50
C ILE A 149 -8.04 -12.61 0.06
N ALA A 150 -7.14 -13.56 -0.20
CA ALA A 150 -6.75 -14.01 -1.54
C ALA A 150 -7.97 -14.31 -2.45
N GLY A 151 -8.96 -15.02 -1.91
CA GLY A 151 -10.20 -15.36 -2.62
C GLY A 151 -11.04 -14.17 -3.08
N HIS A 152 -10.84 -12.97 -2.52
CA HIS A 152 -11.53 -11.73 -2.88
C HIS A 152 -10.71 -10.85 -3.83
N VAL A 153 -9.39 -11.01 -3.88
CA VAL A 153 -8.47 -10.16 -4.68
C VAL A 153 -8.03 -10.80 -6.00
N GLY A 154 -8.59 -11.97 -6.35
CA GLY A 154 -8.36 -12.62 -7.64
C GLY A 154 -6.97 -13.24 -7.82
N LEU A 155 -6.26 -13.49 -6.71
CA LEU A 155 -4.91 -14.04 -6.64
C LEU A 155 -4.81 -15.19 -5.62
#